data_AF-A0AAD9K002-F1
#
_entry.id   AF-A0AAD9K002-F1
#
_cell.length_a   1.000
_cell.length_b   1.000
_cell.length_c   1.000
_cell.angle_alpha   90.00
_cell.angle_beta   90.00
_cell.angle_gamma   90.00
#
_symmetry.space_group_name_H-M   'P 1'
#
loop_
_entity.id
_entity.type
_entity.pdbx_description
1 polymer ?
#
loop_
_entity_poly.entity_id
_entity_poly.type
_entity_poly.pdbx_seq_one_letter_code
_entity_poly.pdbx_strand_id
1 'polypeptide(L)'
;HTILNNLIYIVCLQAVNLPKQYKSGTLQAYRLLCTSHVCRHDIALSDDQLARFYTVLHQGLVSQDQDVVNVLIKHCGTRIFSLPLRGATALVLDFVQAANSITAAPDLKDAPRSEAISVLGSLLCFPTHLKQIPTLQPNRKDLVISQCVDLKDHVVNILLRAGKKEPAGLARCIAISSLGIYLYEELSHGTQHPKIK
;
A
#
# COMPACT_ATOMS: atom_id res chain seq x y z
N HIS A 1 4.18 25.73 -13.72
CA HIS A 1 3.78 24.73 -12.71
C HIS A 1 4.30 23.33 -13.03
N THR A 2 4.10 22.80 -14.25
CA THR A 2 4.53 21.45 -14.67
C THR A 2 6.06 21.23 -14.63
N ILE A 3 6.86 22.22 -15.04
CA ILE A 3 8.34 22.12 -15.05
C ILE A 3 8.89 22.03 -13.62
N LEU A 4 8.34 22.79 -12.68
CA LEU A 4 8.76 22.77 -11.28
C LEU A 4 8.42 21.43 -10.62
N ASN A 5 7.24 20.88 -10.90
CA ASN A 5 6.85 19.55 -10.42
C ASN A 5 7.75 18.44 -10.99
N ASN A 6 8.14 18.52 -12.27
CA ASN A 6 9.08 17.58 -12.87
C ASN A 6 10.49 17.69 -12.27
N LEU A 7 10.96 18.89 -11.95
CA LEU A 7 12.26 19.08 -11.32
C LEU A 7 12.27 18.51 -9.89
N ILE A 8 11.23 18.80 -9.10
CA ILE A 8 11.06 18.25 -7.74
C ILE A 8 11.02 16.73 -7.79
N TYR A 9 10.32 16.14 -8.77
CA TYR A 9 10.26 14.70 -8.97
C TYR A 9 11.65 14.08 -9.20
N ILE A 10 12.43 14.62 -10.14
CA ILE A 10 13.77 14.11 -10.46
C ILE A 10 14.69 14.18 -9.24
N VAL A 11 14.66 15.29 -8.50
CA VAL A 11 15.45 15.46 -7.28
C VAL A 11 15.05 14.45 -6.21
N CYS A 12 13.75 14.19 -6.03
CA CYS A 12 13.29 13.20 -5.05
C CYS A 12 13.69 11.77 -5.44
N LEU A 13 13.64 11.41 -6.73
CA LEU A 13 14.11 10.10 -7.21
C LEU A 13 15.61 9.89 -6.96
N GLN A 14 16.41 10.94 -7.02
CA GLN A 14 17.83 10.85 -6.66
C GLN A 14 18.01 10.76 -5.14
N ALA A 15 17.23 11.53 -4.39
CA ALA A 15 17.33 11.61 -2.93
C ALA A 15 16.97 10.29 -2.22
N VAL A 16 16.10 9.45 -2.81
CA VAL A 16 15.78 8.13 -2.24
C VAL A 16 16.96 7.14 -2.25
N ASN A 17 17.96 7.38 -3.10
CA ASN A 17 19.17 6.56 -3.24
C ASN A 17 20.38 7.10 -2.46
N LEU A 18 20.18 8.13 -1.63
CA LEU A 18 21.27 8.72 -0.86
C LEU A 18 21.81 7.75 0.21
N PRO A 19 23.10 7.85 0.57
CA PRO A 19 23.68 7.07 1.66
C PRO A 19 22.93 7.26 2.98
N LYS A 20 23.00 6.24 3.86
CA LYS A 20 22.28 6.21 5.15
C LYS A 20 22.49 7.45 6.04
N GLN A 21 23.61 8.15 5.89
CA GLN A 21 23.88 9.41 6.60
C GLN A 21 22.88 10.54 6.29
N TYR A 22 22.13 10.44 5.18
CA TYR A 22 21.10 11.40 4.77
C TYR A 22 19.67 10.88 5.00
N LYS A 23 19.47 9.96 5.96
CA LYS A 23 18.18 9.30 6.22
C LYS A 23 16.98 10.25 6.28
N SER A 24 17.10 11.39 6.97
CA SER A 24 16.01 12.37 7.06
C SER A 24 15.60 12.92 5.69
N GLY A 25 16.57 13.21 4.82
CA GLY A 25 16.32 13.67 3.44
C GLY A 25 15.66 12.58 2.59
N THR A 26 16.11 11.33 2.73
CA THR A 26 15.50 10.16 2.07
C THR A 26 14.04 9.98 2.48
N LEU A 27 13.72 10.07 3.78
CA LEU A 27 12.34 9.96 4.27
C LEU A 27 11.45 11.10 3.75
N GLN A 28 11.96 12.33 3.69
CA GLN A 28 11.21 13.44 3.09
C GLN A 28 11.02 13.27 1.58
N ALA A 29 12.01 12.74 0.87
CA ALA A 29 11.88 12.44 -0.55
C ALA A 29 10.75 11.42 -0.82
N TYR A 30 10.69 10.33 -0.04
CA TYR A 30 9.58 9.37 -0.13
C TYR A 30 8.23 10.01 0.14
N ARG A 31 8.13 10.85 1.18
CA ARG A 31 6.90 11.58 1.50
C ARG A 31 6.48 12.48 0.34
N LEU A 32 7.40 13.27 -0.22
CA LEU A 32 7.14 14.19 -1.33
C LEU A 32 6.71 13.43 -2.59
N LEU A 33 7.36 12.32 -2.92
CA LEU A 33 6.96 11.44 -4.04
C LEU A 33 5.53 10.92 -3.86
N CYS A 34 5.19 10.42 -2.67
CA CYS A 34 3.82 9.98 -2.38
C CYS A 34 2.81 11.14 -2.53
N THR A 35 3.08 12.31 -1.94
CA THR A 35 2.13 13.43 -1.99
C THR A 35 1.98 14.05 -3.37
N SER A 36 3.01 13.98 -4.21
CA SER A 36 3.01 14.55 -5.56
C SER A 36 2.41 13.62 -6.60
N HIS A 37 2.58 12.30 -6.48
CA HIS A 37 2.02 11.35 -7.46
C HIS A 37 0.69 10.75 -7.06
N VAL A 38 0.43 10.60 -5.76
CA VAL A 38 -0.82 10.04 -5.24
C VAL A 38 -1.82 11.17 -4.98
N CYS A 39 -2.14 11.91 -6.05
CA CYS A 39 -3.14 12.97 -6.08
C CYS A 39 -3.90 12.95 -7.42
N ARG A 40 -4.99 13.73 -7.51
CA ARG A 40 -5.69 13.92 -8.78
C ARG A 40 -4.87 14.90 -9.63
N HIS A 41 -4.44 14.43 -10.79
CA HIS A 41 -3.73 15.25 -11.77
C HIS A 41 -4.70 15.71 -12.86
N ASP A 42 -4.62 17.00 -13.22
CA ASP A 42 -5.34 17.54 -14.38
C ASP A 42 -4.80 16.96 -15.70
N ILE A 43 -3.54 16.53 -15.72
CA ILE A 43 -2.86 15.89 -16.83
C ILE A 43 -2.31 14.55 -16.34
N ALA A 44 -2.64 13.45 -17.03
CA ALA A 44 -2.16 12.12 -16.67
C ALA A 44 -0.61 12.06 -16.67
N LEU A 45 -0.05 11.35 -15.68
CA LEU A 45 1.39 11.06 -15.63
C LEU A 45 1.79 10.16 -16.81
N SER A 46 3.02 10.32 -17.31
CA SER A 46 3.52 9.44 -18.36
C SER A 46 3.81 8.03 -17.82
N ASP A 47 3.76 7.03 -18.71
CA ASP A 47 3.99 5.64 -18.33
C ASP A 47 5.42 5.42 -17.78
N ASP A 48 6.43 6.15 -18.29
CA ASP A 48 7.81 6.13 -17.76
C ASP A 48 7.89 6.70 -16.33
N GLN A 49 7.16 7.79 -16.05
CA GLN A 49 7.09 8.36 -14.70
C GLN A 49 6.41 7.42 -13.71
N LEU A 50 5.33 6.77 -14.11
CA LEU A 50 4.64 5.77 -13.29
C LEU A 50 5.53 4.55 -13.03
N ALA A 51 6.21 4.03 -14.05
CA ALA A 51 7.12 2.89 -13.90
C ALA A 51 8.26 3.17 -12.92
N ARG A 52 8.91 4.34 -13.03
CA ARG A 52 9.95 4.77 -12.08
C ARG A 52 9.40 4.95 -10.68
N PHE A 53 8.23 5.57 -10.55
CA PHE A 53 7.57 5.75 -9.27
C PHE A 53 7.25 4.41 -8.60
N TYR A 54 6.68 3.45 -9.33
CA TYR A 54 6.40 2.12 -8.81
C TYR A 54 7.65 1.35 -8.44
N THR A 55 8.74 1.49 -9.20
CA THR A 55 10.03 0.89 -8.86
C THR A 55 10.54 1.40 -7.51
N VAL A 56 10.47 2.71 -7.29
CA VAL A 56 10.86 3.34 -6.00
C VAL A 56 9.94 2.91 -4.86
N LEU A 57 8.63 2.84 -5.09
CA LEU A 57 7.68 2.36 -4.08
C LEU A 57 7.95 0.90 -3.72
N HIS A 58 8.12 0.03 -4.72
CA HIS A 58 8.44 -1.38 -4.52
C HIS A 58 9.68 -1.53 -3.65
N GLN A 59 10.81 -0.94 -4.06
CA GLN A 59 12.08 -0.97 -3.31
C GLN A 59 11.93 -0.46 -1.87
N GLY A 60 11.19 0.62 -1.68
CA GLY A 60 10.93 1.19 -0.36
C GLY A 60 10.05 0.31 0.52
N LEU A 61 8.99 -0.30 -0.03
CA LEU A 61 8.04 -1.16 0.70
C LEU A 61 8.68 -2.49 1.10
N VAL A 62 9.62 -3.03 0.29
CA VAL A 62 10.38 -4.24 0.64
C VAL A 62 11.65 -3.97 1.45
N SER A 63 11.95 -2.70 1.77
CA SER A 63 13.15 -2.27 2.48
C SER A 63 13.27 -2.85 3.89
N GLN A 64 14.49 -2.85 4.45
CA GLN A 64 14.76 -3.28 5.83
C GLN A 64 14.64 -2.09 6.79
N ASP A 65 14.59 -0.88 6.24
CA ASP A 65 14.40 0.33 7.00
C ASP A 65 12.90 0.55 7.26
N GLN A 66 12.47 0.21 8.49
CA GLN A 66 11.08 0.33 8.89
C GLN A 66 10.55 1.77 8.79
N ASP A 67 11.41 2.78 8.94
CA ASP A 67 10.98 4.18 8.82
C ASP A 67 10.56 4.50 7.37
N VAL A 68 11.25 3.92 6.38
CA VAL A 68 10.88 4.05 4.96
C VAL A 68 9.52 3.40 4.72
N VAL A 69 9.33 2.17 5.21
CA VAL A 69 8.06 1.43 5.08
C VAL A 69 6.91 2.20 5.74
N ASN A 70 7.15 2.75 6.94
CA ASN A 70 6.18 3.56 7.67
C ASN A 70 5.81 4.84 6.88
N VAL A 71 6.78 5.58 6.36
CA VAL A 71 6.52 6.78 5.55
C VAL A 71 5.68 6.44 4.31
N LEU A 72 5.96 5.33 3.63
CA LEU A 72 5.24 4.92 2.42
C LEU A 72 3.80 4.52 2.73
N ILE A 73 3.57 3.70 3.75
CA ILE A 73 2.22 3.32 4.15
C ILE A 73 1.42 4.54 4.62
N LYS A 74 2.05 5.45 5.38
CA LYS A 74 1.40 6.66 5.89
C LYS A 74 0.97 7.62 4.77
N HIS A 75 1.78 7.77 3.72
CA HIS A 75 1.56 8.81 2.71
C HIS A 75 1.00 8.31 1.38
N CYS A 76 1.35 7.11 0.93
CA CYS A 76 0.80 6.51 -0.29
C CYS A 76 -0.47 5.70 -0.01
N GLY A 77 -0.43 4.86 1.03
CA GLY A 77 -1.55 4.13 1.63
C GLY A 77 -2.73 3.77 0.72
N THR A 78 -3.95 3.95 1.22
CA THR A 78 -5.19 3.66 0.48
C THR A 78 -5.34 4.45 -0.81
N ARG A 79 -4.77 5.65 -0.86
CA ARG A 79 -4.95 6.58 -1.98
C ARG A 79 -4.39 6.04 -3.29
N ILE A 80 -3.34 5.21 -3.26
CA ILE A 80 -2.74 4.63 -4.47
C ILE A 80 -3.71 3.72 -5.23
N PHE A 81 -4.60 3.02 -4.50
CA PHE A 81 -5.58 2.10 -5.08
C PHE A 81 -6.94 2.76 -5.33
N SER A 82 -7.20 3.93 -4.72
CA SER A 82 -8.42 4.72 -4.98
C SER A 82 -8.30 5.64 -6.20
N LEU A 83 -7.10 5.90 -6.69
CA LEU A 83 -6.85 6.73 -7.87
C LEU A 83 -6.78 5.86 -9.14
N PRO A 84 -7.18 6.39 -10.31
CA PRO A 84 -7.10 5.68 -11.59
C PRO A 84 -5.66 5.63 -12.15
N LEU A 85 -4.70 5.22 -11.31
CA LEU A 85 -3.29 5.09 -11.69
C LEU A 85 -3.09 3.76 -12.42
N ARG A 86 -2.62 3.83 -13.67
CA ARG A 86 -2.38 2.65 -14.51
C ARG A 86 -1.27 1.79 -13.92
N GLY A 87 -1.55 0.50 -13.70
CA GLY A 87 -0.55 -0.45 -13.20
C GLY A 87 -0.29 -0.40 -11.70
N ALA A 88 -1.01 0.44 -10.93
CA ALA A 88 -0.86 0.50 -9.46
C ALA A 88 -1.12 -0.85 -8.77
N THR A 89 -1.96 -1.70 -9.38
CA THR A 89 -2.25 -3.05 -8.91
C THR A 89 -1.00 -3.94 -8.84
N ALA A 90 0.07 -3.61 -9.58
CA ALA A 90 1.34 -4.30 -9.49
C ALA A 90 1.93 -4.29 -8.07
N LEU A 91 1.66 -3.24 -7.28
CA LEU A 91 2.21 -3.06 -5.92
C LEU A 91 1.36 -3.72 -4.82
N VAL A 92 0.24 -4.37 -5.15
CA VAL A 92 -0.71 -4.88 -4.14
C VAL A 92 -0.03 -5.79 -3.12
N LEU A 93 0.82 -6.72 -3.56
CA LEU A 93 1.52 -7.62 -2.64
C LEU A 93 2.55 -6.89 -1.76
N ASP A 94 3.24 -5.89 -2.29
CA ASP A 94 4.16 -5.05 -1.52
C ASP A 94 3.43 -4.33 -0.39
N PHE A 95 2.28 -3.73 -0.71
CA PHE A 95 1.44 -3.04 0.27
C PHE A 95 0.84 -3.98 1.30
N VAL A 96 0.39 -5.17 0.91
CA VAL A 96 -0.11 -6.20 1.83
C VAL A 96 0.99 -6.63 2.80
N GLN A 97 2.19 -6.92 2.29
CA GLN A 97 3.32 -7.33 3.12
C GLN A 97 3.74 -6.22 4.10
N ALA A 98 3.88 -4.99 3.62
CA ALA A 98 4.24 -3.83 4.42
C ALA A 98 3.17 -3.50 5.48
N ALA A 99 1.89 -3.53 5.13
CA ALA A 99 0.81 -3.31 6.09
C ALA A 99 0.78 -4.42 7.15
N ASN A 100 0.94 -5.68 6.74
CA ASN A 100 0.98 -6.81 7.65
C ASN A 100 2.15 -6.69 8.65
N SER A 101 3.34 -6.30 8.21
CA SER A 101 4.50 -6.11 9.10
C SER A 101 4.26 -5.00 10.13
N ILE A 102 3.65 -3.87 9.73
CA ILE A 102 3.29 -2.77 10.65
C ILE A 102 2.27 -3.23 11.70
N THR A 103 1.25 -4.01 11.30
CA THR A 103 0.26 -4.53 12.27
C THR A 103 0.83 -5.58 13.22
N ALA A 104 1.85 -6.32 12.79
CA ALA A 104 2.52 -7.33 13.59
C ALA A 104 3.60 -6.74 14.52
N ALA A 105 4.06 -5.52 14.26
CA ALA A 105 5.06 -4.86 15.07
C ALA A 105 4.55 -4.61 16.52
N PRO A 106 5.38 -4.91 17.53
CA PRO A 106 5.01 -4.67 18.93
C PRO A 106 5.03 -3.18 19.29
N ASP A 107 5.87 -2.40 18.61
CA ASP A 107 5.95 -0.95 18.82
C ASP A 107 4.75 -0.24 18.20
N LEU A 108 4.19 0.69 18.97
CA LEU A 108 3.08 1.54 18.60
C LEU A 108 3.54 2.94 18.19
N LYS A 109 4.73 3.34 18.62
CA LYS A 109 5.20 4.71 18.46
C LYS A 109 5.49 4.99 16.98
N ASP A 110 4.87 6.04 16.46
CA ASP A 110 5.02 6.54 15.09
C ASP A 110 4.65 5.56 13.96
N ALA A 111 4.17 4.35 14.29
CA ALA A 111 3.72 3.35 13.34
C ALA A 111 2.35 3.73 12.74
N PRO A 112 2.19 3.77 11.40
CA PRO A 112 0.94 4.17 10.74
C PRO A 112 -0.06 3.01 10.68
N ARG A 113 -0.46 2.50 11.85
CA ARG A 113 -1.28 1.28 11.98
C ARG A 113 -2.67 1.48 11.39
N SER A 114 -3.26 2.66 11.56
CA SER A 114 -4.57 2.99 10.99
C SER A 114 -4.52 3.01 9.47
N GLU A 115 -3.48 3.60 8.88
CA GLU A 115 -3.26 3.63 7.43
C GLU A 115 -2.98 2.23 6.90
N ALA A 116 -2.16 1.43 7.58
CA ALA A 116 -1.88 0.03 7.22
C ALA A 116 -3.17 -0.82 7.15
N ILE A 117 -4.02 -0.73 8.17
CA ILE A 117 -5.29 -1.45 8.20
C ILE A 117 -6.26 -0.89 7.14
N SER A 118 -6.26 0.43 6.92
CA SER A 118 -7.07 1.03 5.86
C SER A 118 -6.68 0.51 4.47
N VAL A 119 -5.38 0.36 4.20
CA VAL A 119 -4.86 -0.24 2.95
C VAL A 119 -5.44 -1.63 2.78
N LEU A 120 -5.30 -2.50 3.79
CA LEU A 120 -5.83 -3.85 3.77
C LEU A 120 -7.35 -3.85 3.56
N GLY A 121 -8.09 -3.02 4.28
CA GLY A 121 -9.54 -2.90 4.13
C GLY A 121 -9.97 -2.52 2.71
N SER A 122 -9.26 -1.58 2.07
CA SER A 122 -9.57 -1.15 0.70
C SER A 122 -9.42 -2.26 -0.35
N LEU A 123 -8.57 -3.25 -0.08
CA LEU A 123 -8.36 -4.39 -0.99
C LEU A 123 -9.51 -5.40 -0.95
N LEU A 124 -10.36 -5.41 0.08
CA LEU A 124 -11.55 -6.28 0.11
C LEU A 124 -12.57 -5.89 -0.98
N CYS A 125 -12.68 -4.59 -1.26
CA CYS A 125 -13.56 -4.02 -2.28
C CYS A 125 -13.04 -4.22 -3.71
N PHE A 126 -11.89 -4.87 -3.92
CA PHE A 126 -11.41 -5.15 -5.27
C PHE A 126 -12.36 -6.13 -5.98
N PRO A 127 -12.75 -5.86 -7.24
CA PRO A 127 -13.67 -6.72 -7.98
C PRO A 127 -13.20 -8.16 -8.01
N THR A 128 -14.09 -9.09 -7.66
CA THR A 128 -13.81 -10.54 -7.55
C THR A 128 -13.46 -11.19 -8.90
N HIS A 129 -13.56 -10.46 -10.02
CA HIS A 129 -13.10 -10.87 -11.35
C HIS A 129 -11.61 -10.62 -11.60
N LEU A 130 -10.94 -9.86 -10.72
CA LEU A 130 -9.51 -9.60 -10.77
C LEU A 130 -8.67 -10.75 -10.16
N LYS A 131 -9.16 -12.01 -10.25
CA LYS A 131 -8.52 -13.20 -9.66
C LYS A 131 -7.08 -13.46 -10.13
N GLN A 132 -6.64 -12.77 -11.19
CA GLN A 132 -5.30 -12.88 -11.74
C GLN A 132 -4.73 -11.48 -12.06
N ILE A 133 -4.65 -10.61 -11.05
CA ILE A 133 -3.88 -9.37 -11.19
C ILE A 133 -2.40 -9.75 -11.29
N PRO A 134 -1.67 -9.28 -12.33
CA PRO A 134 -0.22 -9.32 -12.32
C PRO A 134 0.30 -8.39 -11.23
N THR A 135 0.98 -8.97 -10.24
CA THR A 135 1.55 -8.28 -9.07
C THR A 135 3.06 -8.51 -9.03
N LEU A 136 3.81 -7.54 -8.52
CA LEU A 136 5.23 -7.75 -8.21
C LEU A 136 5.32 -8.63 -6.97
N GLN A 137 6.20 -9.62 -6.99
CA GLN A 137 6.57 -10.33 -5.78
C GLN A 137 7.31 -9.38 -4.85
N PRO A 138 6.98 -9.34 -3.55
CA PRO A 138 7.63 -8.47 -2.58
C PRO A 138 9.03 -8.99 -2.19
N ASN A 139 9.92 -9.04 -3.18
CA ASN A 139 11.28 -9.53 -3.10
C ASN A 139 12.24 -8.40 -3.53
N ARG A 140 13.35 -8.24 -2.81
CA ARG A 140 14.33 -7.17 -3.04
C ARG A 140 15.17 -7.33 -4.29
N LYS A 141 15.32 -8.54 -4.80
CA LYS A 141 16.37 -8.85 -5.79
C LYS A 141 15.90 -8.64 -7.23
N ASP A 142 14.63 -8.92 -7.53
CA ASP A 142 14.13 -8.98 -8.90
C ASP A 142 12.67 -8.50 -8.98
N LEU A 143 12.34 -7.79 -10.07
CA LEU A 143 10.95 -7.44 -10.42
C LEU A 143 10.26 -8.66 -11.06
N VAL A 144 9.82 -9.59 -10.23
CA VAL A 144 9.14 -10.82 -10.68
C VAL A 144 7.64 -10.61 -10.64
N ILE A 145 6.97 -10.86 -11.77
CA ILE A 145 5.50 -10.84 -11.84
C ILE A 145 4.95 -12.17 -11.30
N SER A 146 3.99 -12.08 -10.39
CA SER A 146 3.26 -13.19 -9.80
C SER A 146 1.77 -12.92 -9.80
N GLN A 147 0.98 -13.99 -9.73
CA GLN A 147 -0.46 -13.91 -9.51
C GLN A 147 -0.76 -14.13 -8.03
N CYS A 148 -1.67 -13.34 -7.46
CA CYS A 148 -2.15 -13.54 -6.10
C CYS A 148 -3.50 -14.27 -6.13
N VAL A 149 -3.47 -15.60 -6.01
CA VAL A 149 -4.67 -16.44 -6.15
C VAL A 149 -5.62 -16.32 -4.95
N ASP A 150 -5.12 -15.89 -3.78
CA ASP A 150 -5.88 -15.85 -2.52
C ASP A 150 -5.79 -14.51 -1.78
N LEU A 151 -5.71 -13.40 -2.53
CA LEU A 151 -5.52 -12.06 -1.95
C LEU A 151 -6.57 -11.72 -0.89
N LYS A 152 -7.86 -11.87 -1.22
CA LYS A 152 -8.97 -11.55 -0.32
C LYS A 152 -8.89 -12.39 0.96
N ASP A 153 -8.66 -13.69 0.80
CA ASP A 153 -8.54 -14.63 1.91
C ASP A 153 -7.40 -14.27 2.88
N HIS A 154 -6.25 -13.87 2.33
CA HIS A 154 -5.12 -13.41 3.12
C HIS A 154 -5.41 -12.10 3.85
N VAL A 155 -5.99 -11.12 3.16
CA VAL A 155 -6.38 -9.82 3.73
C VAL A 155 -7.42 -10.00 4.84
N VAL A 156 -8.45 -10.82 4.64
CA VAL A 156 -9.47 -11.15 5.66
C VAL A 156 -8.81 -11.73 6.91
N ASN A 157 -7.86 -12.66 6.76
CA ASN A 157 -7.15 -13.24 7.90
C ASN A 157 -6.38 -12.18 8.71
N ILE A 158 -5.71 -11.24 8.04
CA ILE A 158 -4.99 -10.15 8.71
C ILE A 158 -5.99 -9.25 9.45
N LEU A 159 -7.10 -8.87 8.80
CA LEU A 159 -8.10 -7.99 9.38
C LEU A 159 -8.83 -8.64 10.57
N LEU A 160 -9.12 -9.94 10.51
CA LEU A 160 -9.68 -10.69 11.65
C LEU A 160 -8.72 -10.68 12.85
N ARG A 161 -7.43 -10.91 12.60
CA ARG A 161 -6.39 -10.81 13.63
C ARG A 161 -6.33 -9.41 14.21
N ALA A 162 -6.37 -8.39 13.36
CA ALA A 162 -6.33 -7.00 13.78
C ALA A 162 -7.57 -6.61 14.61
N GLY A 163 -8.78 -6.92 14.14
CA GLY A 163 -10.01 -6.67 14.88
C GLY A 163 -10.01 -7.28 16.29
N LYS A 164 -9.35 -8.43 16.46
CA LYS A 164 -9.22 -9.12 17.76
C LYS A 164 -8.09 -8.58 18.65
N LYS A 165 -6.93 -8.24 18.08
CA LYS A 165 -5.68 -8.04 18.84
C LYS A 165 -5.03 -6.66 18.70
N GLU A 166 -5.46 -5.85 17.74
CA GLU A 166 -4.81 -4.57 17.42
C GLU A 166 -4.88 -3.59 18.60
N PRO A 167 -3.76 -3.18 19.22
CA PRO A 167 -3.78 -2.27 20.36
C PRO A 167 -4.28 -0.85 20.04
N ALA A 168 -4.06 -0.34 18.82
CA ALA A 168 -4.51 1.00 18.45
C ALA A 168 -6.02 1.01 18.18
N GLY A 169 -6.80 1.72 19.02
CA GLY A 169 -8.26 1.73 18.96
C GLY A 169 -8.84 2.11 17.58
N LEU A 170 -8.34 3.19 16.98
CA LEU A 170 -8.76 3.60 15.63
C LEU A 170 -8.48 2.52 14.58
N ALA A 171 -7.28 1.94 14.61
CA ALA A 171 -6.88 0.90 13.67
C ALA A 171 -7.76 -0.37 13.84
N ARG A 172 -8.08 -0.75 15.08
CA ARG A 172 -9.03 -1.84 15.37
C ARG A 172 -10.43 -1.56 14.84
N CYS A 173 -10.95 -0.34 15.03
CA CYS A 173 -12.25 0.07 14.51
C CYS A 173 -12.29 -0.02 12.98
N ILE A 174 -11.24 0.44 12.29
CA ILE A 174 -11.14 0.34 10.83
C ILE A 174 -11.20 -1.13 10.40
N ALA A 175 -10.46 -2.02 11.07
CA ALA A 175 -10.48 -3.45 10.72
C ALA A 175 -11.87 -4.07 10.84
N ILE A 176 -12.57 -3.81 11.95
CA ILE A 176 -13.92 -4.32 12.19
C ILE A 176 -14.91 -3.75 11.17
N SER A 177 -14.84 -2.44 10.90
CA SER A 177 -15.70 -1.79 9.91
C SER A 177 -15.47 -2.33 8.50
N SER A 178 -14.22 -2.51 8.07
CA SER A 178 -13.90 -3.09 6.77
C SER A 178 -14.41 -4.53 6.63
N LEU A 179 -14.29 -5.35 7.69
CA LEU A 179 -14.87 -6.69 7.71
C LEU A 179 -16.40 -6.65 7.64
N GLY A 180 -17.05 -5.73 8.36
CA GLY A 180 -18.51 -5.57 8.33
C GLY A 180 -19.03 -5.19 6.94
N ILE A 181 -18.36 -4.23 6.27
CA ILE A 181 -18.68 -3.85 4.89
C ILE A 181 -18.51 -5.03 3.95
N TYR A 182 -17.40 -5.77 4.07
CA TYR A 182 -17.12 -6.94 3.25
C TYR A 182 -18.15 -8.05 3.44
N LEU A 183 -18.52 -8.37 4.69
CA LEU A 183 -19.56 -9.35 5.00
C LEU A 183 -20.92 -8.94 4.42
N TYR A 184 -21.27 -7.66 4.53
CA TYR A 184 -22.50 -7.13 3.97
C TYR A 184 -22.53 -7.27 2.43
N GLU A 185 -21.42 -6.99 1.76
CA GLU A 185 -21.26 -7.15 0.31
C GLU A 185 -21.44 -8.62 -0.11
N GLU A 186 -20.75 -9.56 0.54
CA GLU A 186 -20.84 -11.00 0.24
C GLU A 186 -22.27 -11.54 0.46
N LEU A 187 -22.94 -11.13 1.55
CA LEU A 187 -24.33 -11.50 1.82
C LEU A 187 -25.31 -10.91 0.80
N SER A 188 -25.09 -9.66 0.39
CA SER A 188 -25.96 -8.98 -0.59
C SER A 188 -25.83 -9.58 -1.99
N HIS A 189 -24.63 -10.05 -2.36
CA HIS A 189 -24.38 -10.67 -3.66
C HIS A 189 -24.57 -12.19 -3.68
N GLY A 190 -24.86 -12.82 -2.53
CA GLY A 190 -25.00 -14.27 -2.43
C GLY A 190 -23.70 -15.04 -2.70
N THR A 191 -22.56 -14.35 -2.69
CA THR A 191 -21.25 -14.97 -2.81
C THR A 191 -20.88 -15.52 -1.43
N GLN A 192 -21.07 -16.82 -1.22
CA GLN A 192 -20.76 -17.44 0.07
C GLN A 192 -19.24 -17.65 0.17
N HIS A 193 -18.50 -16.67 0.69
CA HIS A 193 -17.08 -16.82 0.96
C HIS A 193 -16.84 -17.97 1.98
N PRO A 194 -15.85 -18.88 1.79
CA PRO A 194 -15.70 -20.11 2.59
C PRO A 194 -15.54 -19.94 4.11
N LYS A 195 -15.22 -18.72 4.57
CA LYS A 195 -15.05 -18.35 5.98
C LYS A 195 -16.29 -17.73 6.62
N ILE A 196 -17.35 -17.50 5.86
CA ILE A 196 -18.64 -17.01 6.33
C ILE A 196 -19.51 -18.24 6.54
N LYS A 197 -19.69 -18.66 7.80
CA LYS A 197 -20.59 -19.74 8.21
C LYS A 197 -21.74 -19.16 9.01
#